data_AF-A0A7X6RPG7-F1
#
_entry.id   AF-A0A7X6RPG7-F1
#
_cell.length_a   1.000
_cell.length_b   1.000
_cell.length_c   1.000
_cell.angle_alpha   90.00
_cell.angle_beta   90.00
_cell.angle_gamma   90.00
#
_symmetry.space_group_name_H-M   'P 1'
#
loop_
_entity.id
_entity.type
_entity.pdbx_description
1 polymer ?
#
loop_
_entity_poly.entity_id
_entity_poly.type
_entity_poly.pdbx_seq_one_letter_code
_entity_poly.pdbx_strand_id
1 'polypeptide(L)'
;MSTASARYPKPKFRSPSTSGFVYVGLSVDPPHAPLVRSSSERDDAIEECLSTARRLSTRDDVVRTRVFEAVLIPPLKGSPRFDVMMLVETASPGHNDDVIASARFDQLGADLVMSADNPARIGDPESPATGVYLFNHFTARDKEAGIGVWEGLTGWYTAKTGIDNSAPLRSVDDGRFAFVNYARLPGGAVPFMVNQLTRPSFHRFVRKQIKANGMVALPILCRPV
;
A
#
# COMPACT_ATOMS: atom_id res chain seq x y z
N MET A 1 -10.97 28.85 -0.57
CA MET A 1 -10.96 27.40 -0.86
C MET A 1 -10.81 27.17 -2.37
N SER A 2 -9.95 26.21 -2.74
CA SER A 2 -9.83 25.47 -4.03
C SER A 2 -9.56 26.19 -5.37
N THR A 3 -8.31 26.13 -5.84
CA THR A 3 -7.94 26.16 -7.29
C THR A 3 -7.09 24.97 -7.73
N ALA A 4 -6.69 24.10 -6.81
CA ALA A 4 -5.85 22.94 -7.13
C ALA A 4 -6.59 21.86 -7.93
N SER A 5 -7.91 21.72 -7.71
CA SER A 5 -8.74 20.71 -8.38
C SER A 5 -8.89 20.92 -9.90
N ALA A 6 -8.68 22.13 -10.41
CA ALA A 6 -8.90 22.43 -11.83
C ALA A 6 -7.78 21.90 -12.75
N ARG A 7 -6.56 21.73 -12.23
CA ARG A 7 -5.39 21.41 -13.05
C ARG A 7 -5.27 19.92 -13.38
N TYR A 8 -5.77 19.06 -12.50
CA TYR A 8 -5.76 17.60 -12.65
C TYR A 8 -7.12 17.08 -12.19
N PRO A 9 -8.09 16.93 -13.13
CA PRO A 9 -9.43 16.43 -12.78
C PRO A 9 -9.34 15.09 -12.06
N LYS A 10 -10.19 14.89 -11.05
CA LYS A 10 -10.33 13.58 -10.40
C LYS A 10 -10.77 12.54 -11.46
N PRO A 11 -10.17 11.34 -11.49
CA PRO A 11 -10.67 10.25 -12.32
C PRO A 11 -12.05 9.80 -11.83
N LYS A 12 -12.72 8.95 -12.61
CA LYS A 12 -13.97 8.33 -12.16
C LYS A 12 -13.67 7.34 -11.03
N PHE A 13 -14.12 7.67 -9.83
CA PHE A 13 -14.06 6.76 -8.70
C PHE A 13 -15.06 5.61 -8.87
N ARG A 14 -14.68 4.43 -8.39
CA ARG A 14 -15.60 3.31 -8.20
C ARG A 14 -16.14 3.34 -6.78
N SER A 15 -17.22 2.59 -6.56
CA SER A 15 -17.71 2.37 -5.20
C SER A 15 -16.60 1.80 -4.31
N PRO A 16 -16.54 2.22 -3.04
CA PRO A 16 -15.70 1.60 -2.01
C PRO A 16 -15.81 0.07 -2.02
N SER A 17 -14.74 -0.63 -1.63
CA SER A 17 -14.86 -2.08 -1.44
C SER A 17 -15.71 -2.36 -0.20
N THR A 18 -16.56 -3.38 -0.26
CA THR A 18 -17.23 -3.93 0.93
C THR A 18 -16.31 -4.86 1.73
N SER A 19 -15.19 -5.29 1.13
CA SER A 19 -14.17 -6.14 1.75
C SER A 19 -13.46 -5.42 2.90
N GLY A 20 -12.99 -6.21 3.87
CA GLY A 20 -11.97 -5.80 4.81
C GLY A 20 -10.58 -6.18 4.33
N PHE A 21 -9.55 -5.63 4.97
CA PHE A 21 -8.17 -5.92 4.68
C PHE A 21 -7.34 -6.08 5.96
N VAL A 22 -6.48 -7.09 5.99
CA VAL A 22 -5.40 -7.20 6.97
C VAL A 22 -4.08 -7.04 6.23
N TYR A 23 -3.37 -5.96 6.53
CA TYR A 23 -2.05 -5.67 5.98
C TYR A 23 -0.97 -6.01 7.01
N VAL A 24 -0.01 -6.83 6.61
CA VAL A 24 1.09 -7.30 7.45
C VAL A 24 2.41 -6.88 6.82
N GLY A 25 3.32 -6.35 7.62
CA GLY A 25 4.67 -5.98 7.19
C GLY A 25 5.73 -6.59 8.11
N LEU A 26 6.75 -7.20 7.51
CA LEU A 26 7.90 -7.80 8.18
C LEU A 26 9.18 -7.16 7.66
N SER A 27 10.13 -6.86 8.54
CA SER A 27 11.48 -6.37 8.23
C SER A 27 12.49 -7.47 8.56
N VAL A 28 12.70 -8.39 7.63
CA VAL A 28 13.51 -9.60 7.81
C VAL A 28 14.99 -9.30 7.58
N ASP A 29 15.35 -8.90 6.36
CA ASP A 29 16.70 -8.49 5.95
C ASP A 29 16.61 -7.21 5.09
N PRO A 30 16.20 -6.09 5.71
CA PRO A 30 15.88 -4.89 4.96
C PRO A 30 17.15 -4.26 4.36
N PRO A 31 17.10 -3.81 3.10
CA PRO A 31 18.30 -3.38 2.40
C PRO A 31 18.90 -2.11 3.01
N HIS A 32 20.22 -1.99 2.96
CA HIS A 32 20.94 -0.76 3.32
C HIS A 32 20.97 0.29 2.20
N ALA A 33 20.61 -0.12 0.98
CA ALA A 33 20.48 0.72 -0.21
C ALA A 33 19.04 0.62 -0.76
N PRO A 34 18.64 1.47 -1.71
CA PRO A 34 17.25 1.48 -2.15
C PRO A 34 16.78 0.20 -2.84
N LEU A 35 17.69 -0.53 -3.50
CA LEU A 35 17.37 -1.79 -4.18
C LEU A 35 17.52 -2.97 -3.23
N VAL A 36 16.52 -3.84 -3.21
CA VAL A 36 16.52 -5.06 -2.39
C VAL A 36 17.29 -6.15 -3.13
N ARG A 37 18.22 -6.82 -2.44
CA ARG A 37 19.00 -7.96 -2.95
C ARG A 37 18.43 -9.26 -2.39
N SER A 38 18.66 -10.39 -3.06
CA SER A 38 18.29 -11.73 -2.58
C SER A 38 18.83 -12.00 -1.17
N SER A 39 18.05 -12.69 -0.35
CA SER A 39 18.41 -13.07 1.02
C SER A 39 17.71 -14.38 1.38
N SER A 40 18.47 -15.36 1.88
CA SER A 40 17.93 -16.66 2.26
C SER A 40 16.98 -16.56 3.45
N GLU A 41 17.29 -15.70 4.43
CA GLU A 41 16.42 -15.46 5.59
C GLU A 41 15.06 -14.88 5.15
N ARG A 42 15.08 -14.01 4.12
CA ARG A 42 13.85 -13.48 3.54
C ARG A 42 13.09 -14.55 2.75
N ASP A 43 13.78 -15.41 2.02
CA ASP A 43 13.15 -16.52 1.29
C ASP A 43 12.42 -17.46 2.28
N ASP A 44 13.06 -17.80 3.41
CA ASP A 44 12.44 -18.59 4.49
C ASP A 44 11.18 -17.90 5.06
N ALA A 45 11.27 -16.60 5.38
CA ALA A 45 10.13 -15.83 5.89
C ALA A 45 8.98 -15.73 4.88
N ILE A 46 9.29 -15.64 3.58
CA ILE A 46 8.31 -15.69 2.50
C ILE A 46 7.62 -17.05 2.46
N GLU A 47 8.35 -18.16 2.61
CA GLU A 47 7.75 -19.50 2.66
C GLU A 47 6.79 -19.66 3.85
N GLU A 48 7.14 -19.13 5.01
CA GLU A 48 6.27 -19.10 6.20
C GLU A 48 5.02 -18.25 5.97
N CYS A 49 5.17 -17.07 5.35
CA CYS A 49 4.05 -16.21 4.96
C CYS A 49 3.13 -16.92 3.96
N LEU A 50 3.70 -17.63 2.97
CA LEU A 50 2.93 -18.41 1.99
C LEU A 50 2.20 -19.58 2.64
N SER A 51 2.82 -20.24 3.63
CA SER A 51 2.17 -21.29 4.43
C SER A 51 0.95 -20.74 5.19
N THR A 52 1.11 -19.59 5.82
CA THR A 52 0.01 -18.89 6.51
C THR A 52 -1.06 -18.41 5.53
N ALA A 53 -0.67 -17.89 4.36
CA ALA A 53 -1.59 -17.48 3.30
C ALA A 53 -2.44 -18.66 2.77
N ARG A 54 -1.84 -19.84 2.60
CA ARG A 54 -2.56 -21.08 2.24
C ARG A 54 -3.55 -21.47 3.32
N ARG A 55 -3.16 -21.47 4.59
CA ARG A 55 -4.07 -21.77 5.72
C ARG A 55 -5.23 -20.78 5.79
N LEU A 56 -4.98 -19.49 5.61
CA LEU A 56 -6.04 -18.47 5.63
C LEU A 56 -6.98 -18.58 4.42
N SER A 57 -6.48 -19.00 3.26
CA SER A 57 -7.31 -19.17 2.06
C SER A 57 -8.35 -20.29 2.16
N THR A 58 -8.28 -21.15 3.18
CA THR A 58 -9.31 -22.18 3.44
C THR A 58 -10.45 -21.67 4.32
N ARG A 59 -10.43 -20.41 4.76
CA ARG A 59 -11.50 -19.80 5.56
C ARG A 59 -12.54 -19.18 4.65
N ASP A 60 -13.81 -19.34 4.99
CA ASP A 60 -14.94 -18.81 4.21
C ASP A 60 -15.04 -17.26 4.28
N ASP A 61 -14.46 -16.64 5.29
CA ASP A 61 -14.43 -15.19 5.48
C ASP A 61 -13.22 -14.49 4.84
N VAL A 62 -12.33 -15.26 4.20
CA VAL A 62 -11.17 -14.76 3.46
C VAL A 62 -11.44 -14.84 1.96
N VAL A 63 -11.39 -13.69 1.29
CA VAL A 63 -11.60 -13.56 -0.16
C VAL A 63 -10.30 -13.85 -0.92
N ARG A 64 -9.17 -13.34 -0.40
CA ARG A 64 -7.87 -13.47 -1.07
C ARG A 64 -6.72 -13.30 -0.09
N THR A 65 -5.63 -13.99 -0.35
CA THR A 65 -4.34 -13.76 0.30
C THR A 65 -3.27 -13.49 -0.75
N ARG A 66 -2.36 -12.57 -0.45
CA ARG A 66 -1.20 -12.23 -1.28
C ARG A 66 0.03 -12.03 -0.42
N VAL A 67 1.16 -12.54 -0.88
CA VAL A 67 2.48 -12.28 -0.31
C VAL A 67 3.29 -11.48 -1.33
N PHE A 68 4.04 -10.51 -0.84
CA PHE A 68 4.85 -9.62 -1.65
C PHE A 68 6.27 -9.56 -1.08
N GLU A 69 7.23 -9.50 -1.98
CA GLU A 69 8.63 -9.19 -1.68
C GLU A 69 8.91 -7.76 -2.14
N ALA A 70 9.56 -6.96 -1.30
CA ALA A 70 10.03 -5.64 -1.70
C ALA A 70 11.14 -5.76 -2.76
N VAL A 71 11.08 -4.91 -3.77
CA VAL A 71 12.13 -4.75 -4.79
C VAL A 71 12.84 -3.40 -4.68
N LEU A 72 12.16 -2.39 -4.11
CA LEU A 72 12.73 -1.07 -3.91
C LEU A 72 12.11 -0.38 -2.68
N ILE A 73 12.98 0.08 -1.76
CA ILE A 73 12.61 0.84 -0.56
C ILE A 73 13.39 2.18 -0.57
N PRO A 74 12.75 3.32 -0.87
CA PRO A 74 13.45 4.61 -0.86
C PRO A 74 13.97 4.97 0.55
N PRO A 75 15.18 5.53 0.66
CA PRO A 75 15.84 5.80 1.94
C PRO A 75 15.31 7.11 2.55
N LEU A 76 14.02 7.13 2.89
CA LEU A 76 13.35 8.27 3.50
C LEU A 76 13.32 8.09 5.02
N LYS A 77 13.55 9.20 5.74
CA LYS A 77 13.46 9.21 7.20
C LYS A 77 12.06 8.78 7.65
N GLY A 78 11.99 7.79 8.53
CA GLY A 78 10.73 7.27 9.07
C GLY A 78 10.02 6.23 8.20
N SER A 79 10.57 5.89 7.01
CA SER A 79 10.03 4.81 6.19
C SER A 79 9.94 3.51 6.98
N PRO A 80 8.84 2.75 6.85
CA PRO A 80 8.90 1.34 7.20
C PRO A 80 9.96 0.63 6.36
N ARG A 81 10.58 -0.39 6.93
CA ARG A 81 11.61 -1.18 6.25
C ARG A 81 11.09 -2.55 5.84
N PHE A 82 9.77 -2.69 5.69
CA PHE A 82 9.15 -3.95 5.32
C PHE A 82 9.69 -4.44 3.99
N ASP A 83 10.36 -5.58 4.00
CA ASP A 83 10.89 -6.26 2.83
C ASP A 83 10.07 -7.51 2.47
N VAL A 84 9.19 -7.94 3.37
CA VAL A 84 8.09 -8.88 3.12
C VAL A 84 6.78 -8.26 3.57
N MET A 85 5.74 -8.39 2.75
CA MET A 85 4.40 -7.95 3.10
C MET A 85 3.39 -9.03 2.76
N MET A 86 2.32 -9.10 3.56
CA MET A 86 1.16 -9.93 3.27
C MET A 86 -0.09 -9.06 3.27
N LEU A 87 -0.97 -9.28 2.31
CA LEU A 87 -2.28 -8.64 2.23
C LEU A 87 -3.34 -9.73 2.21
N VAL A 88 -4.23 -9.70 3.20
CA VAL A 88 -5.41 -10.55 3.28
C VAL A 88 -6.63 -9.69 3.01
N GLU A 89 -7.39 -10.02 1.99
CA GLU A 89 -8.71 -9.46 1.74
C GLU A 89 -9.74 -10.36 2.41
N THR A 90 -10.60 -9.78 3.24
CA THR A 90 -11.67 -10.47 3.98
C THR A 90 -13.03 -10.07 3.40
N ALA A 91 -14.06 -10.88 3.64
CA ALA A 91 -15.40 -10.64 3.07
C ALA A 91 -16.01 -9.31 3.56
N SER A 92 -15.60 -8.84 4.74
CA SER A 92 -15.96 -7.53 5.28
C SER A 92 -14.96 -7.08 6.35
N PRO A 93 -14.85 -5.77 6.65
CA PRO A 93 -14.01 -5.27 7.74
C PRO A 93 -14.27 -5.95 9.09
N GLY A 94 -15.50 -6.42 9.33
CA GLY A 94 -15.88 -7.10 10.57
C GLY A 94 -15.19 -8.46 10.79
N HIS A 95 -14.55 -9.05 9.78
CA HIS A 95 -13.82 -10.31 9.91
C HIS A 95 -12.32 -10.13 10.14
N ASN A 96 -11.82 -8.90 10.09
CA ASN A 96 -10.37 -8.64 10.18
C ASN A 96 -9.78 -9.13 11.51
N ASP A 97 -10.46 -8.87 12.63
CA ASP A 97 -9.95 -9.20 13.96
C ASP A 97 -9.88 -10.72 14.18
N ASP A 98 -10.89 -11.46 13.71
CA ASP A 98 -10.90 -12.93 13.76
C ASP A 98 -9.79 -13.54 12.89
N VAL A 99 -9.53 -12.96 11.72
CA VAL A 99 -8.42 -13.34 10.86
C VAL A 99 -7.08 -13.04 11.56
N ILE A 100 -6.92 -11.86 12.16
CA ILE A 100 -5.71 -11.49 12.92
C ILE A 100 -5.46 -12.47 14.08
N ALA A 101 -6.48 -12.74 14.88
CA ALA A 101 -6.38 -13.62 16.05
C ALA A 101 -6.03 -15.07 15.67
N SER A 102 -6.56 -15.57 14.55
CA SER A 102 -6.33 -16.94 14.10
C SER A 102 -5.03 -17.13 13.30
N ALA A 103 -4.54 -16.08 12.63
CA ALA A 103 -3.37 -16.18 11.76
C ALA A 103 -2.05 -16.33 12.52
N ARG A 104 -1.98 -15.84 13.77
CA ARG A 104 -0.74 -15.80 14.59
C ARG A 104 0.40 -15.04 13.91
N PHE A 105 0.11 -13.85 13.38
CA PHE A 105 1.10 -13.02 12.69
C PHE A 105 2.31 -12.62 13.56
N ASP A 106 2.14 -12.63 14.88
CA ASP A 106 3.22 -12.48 15.86
C ASP A 106 4.30 -13.58 15.72
N GLN A 107 3.89 -14.81 15.41
CA GLN A 107 4.81 -15.94 15.21
C GLN A 107 5.59 -15.83 13.89
N LEU A 108 5.08 -15.06 12.93
CA LEU A 108 5.78 -14.72 11.70
C LEU A 108 6.78 -13.57 11.87
N GLY A 109 6.90 -13.00 13.08
CA GLY A 109 7.76 -11.84 13.31
C GLY A 109 7.23 -10.55 12.66
N ALA A 110 5.91 -10.39 12.55
CA ALA A 110 5.31 -9.18 11.98
C ALA A 110 5.64 -7.93 12.81
N ASP A 111 6.26 -6.94 12.17
CA ASP A 111 6.49 -5.60 12.74
C ASP A 111 5.24 -4.73 12.73
N LEU A 112 4.32 -5.03 11.81
CA LEU A 112 3.05 -4.35 11.67
C LEU A 112 1.98 -5.36 11.27
N VAL A 113 0.85 -5.30 11.97
CA VAL A 113 -0.42 -5.87 11.56
C VAL A 113 -1.44 -4.74 11.60
N MET A 114 -2.10 -4.47 10.48
CA MET A 114 -3.03 -3.35 10.33
C MET A 114 -4.37 -3.87 9.78
N SER A 115 -5.41 -3.79 10.61
CA SER A 115 -6.80 -3.92 10.17
C SER A 115 -7.20 -2.68 9.38
N ALA A 116 -7.80 -2.87 8.20
CA ALA A 116 -8.11 -1.80 7.28
C ALA A 116 -9.43 -2.01 6.53
N ASP A 117 -10.00 -0.89 6.09
CA ASP A 117 -11.08 -0.81 5.11
C ASP A 117 -10.62 -0.08 3.84
N ASN A 118 -11.48 -0.05 2.81
CA ASN A 118 -11.22 0.66 1.56
C ASN A 118 -12.28 1.75 1.32
N PRO A 119 -12.06 3.00 1.78
CA PRO A 119 -13.07 4.05 1.73
C PRO A 119 -13.30 4.63 0.33
N ALA A 120 -12.40 4.37 -0.62
CA ALA A 120 -12.49 4.85 -2.00
C ALA A 120 -11.52 4.06 -2.90
N ARG A 121 -11.78 4.00 -4.21
CA ARG A 121 -10.84 3.44 -5.20
C ARG A 121 -11.10 3.97 -6.60
N ILE A 122 -10.07 3.98 -7.44
CA ILE A 122 -10.18 4.37 -8.86
C ILE A 122 -10.16 3.16 -9.82
N GLY A 123 -9.75 2.00 -9.32
CA GLY A 123 -9.75 0.72 -10.03
C GLY A 123 -9.37 -0.44 -9.12
N ASP A 124 -9.07 -1.61 -9.70
CA ASP A 124 -8.67 -2.81 -8.96
C ASP A 124 -7.18 -3.11 -9.18
N PRO A 125 -6.32 -2.96 -8.15
CA PRO A 125 -4.89 -3.31 -8.22
C PRO A 125 -4.63 -4.75 -8.68
N GLU A 126 -5.56 -5.67 -8.42
CA GLU A 126 -5.42 -7.11 -8.62
C GLU A 126 -5.93 -7.60 -9.99
N SER A 127 -6.38 -6.69 -10.88
CA SER A 127 -6.86 -7.05 -12.21
C SER A 127 -6.04 -6.38 -13.32
N PRO A 128 -5.09 -7.09 -13.99
CA PRO A 128 -4.54 -8.41 -13.63
C PRO A 128 -3.60 -8.39 -12.41
N ALA A 129 -3.41 -9.53 -11.76
CA ALA A 129 -2.55 -9.67 -10.59
C ALA A 129 -1.08 -9.93 -10.96
N THR A 130 -0.45 -8.98 -11.64
CA THR A 130 0.93 -9.12 -12.14
C THR A 130 1.71 -7.81 -12.02
N GLY A 131 3.04 -7.89 -12.16
CA GLY A 131 3.89 -6.70 -12.21
C GLY A 131 4.32 -6.19 -10.84
N VAL A 132 4.58 -4.87 -10.77
CA VAL A 132 5.08 -4.21 -9.55
C VAL A 132 3.95 -3.45 -8.89
N TYR A 133 3.91 -3.53 -7.57
CA TYR A 133 2.93 -2.87 -6.71
C TYR A 133 3.60 -1.78 -5.88
N LEU A 134 2.87 -0.70 -5.66
CA LEU A 134 3.20 0.36 -4.74
C LEU A 134 2.37 0.20 -3.46
N PHE A 135 3.05 0.09 -2.33
CA PHE A 135 2.50 0.28 -1.00
C PHE A 135 3.03 1.60 -0.45
N ASN A 136 2.26 2.66 -0.60
CA ASN A 136 2.66 3.99 -0.12
C ASN A 136 2.03 4.26 1.24
N HIS A 137 2.84 4.20 2.29
CA HIS A 137 2.38 4.38 3.66
C HIS A 137 2.26 5.87 3.96
N PHE A 138 1.07 6.29 4.36
CA PHE A 138 0.80 7.68 4.70
C PHE A 138 0.65 7.84 6.20
N THR A 139 1.42 8.78 6.76
CA THR A 139 1.09 9.35 8.06
C THR A 139 0.21 10.57 7.84
N ALA A 140 -0.78 10.75 8.71
CA ALA A 140 -1.66 11.92 8.74
C ALA A 140 -2.18 12.08 10.17
N ARG A 141 -2.47 13.32 10.59
CA ARG A 141 -3.11 13.57 11.89
C ARG A 141 -4.57 13.11 11.91
N ASP A 142 -5.24 13.25 10.77
CA ASP A 142 -6.64 12.88 10.56
C ASP A 142 -6.70 11.98 9.34
N LYS A 143 -7.24 10.77 9.51
CA LYS A 143 -7.27 9.74 8.47
C LYS A 143 -8.22 10.12 7.34
N GLU A 144 -9.39 10.69 7.65
CA GLU A 144 -10.39 11.11 6.68
C GLU A 144 -9.89 12.25 5.80
N ALA A 145 -9.31 13.27 6.41
CA ALA A 145 -8.65 14.36 5.70
C ALA A 145 -7.51 13.83 4.83
N GLY A 146 -6.76 12.85 5.33
CA GLY A 146 -5.72 12.15 4.57
C GLY A 146 -6.26 11.47 3.30
N ILE A 147 -7.39 10.78 3.39
CA ILE A 147 -8.08 10.19 2.23
C ILE A 147 -8.52 11.28 1.25
N GLY A 148 -9.11 12.38 1.73
CA GLY A 148 -9.51 13.50 0.86
C GLY A 148 -8.32 14.12 0.08
N VAL A 149 -7.15 14.22 0.72
CA VAL A 149 -5.92 14.64 0.04
C VAL A 149 -5.49 13.61 -0.99
N TRP A 150 -5.49 12.32 -0.64
CA TRP A 150 -5.17 11.25 -1.57
C TRP A 150 -6.08 11.29 -2.81
N GLU A 151 -7.40 11.47 -2.63
CA GLU A 151 -8.33 11.60 -3.75
C GLU A 151 -7.97 12.77 -4.66
N GLY A 152 -7.59 13.91 -4.07
CA GLY A 152 -7.15 15.09 -4.82
C GLY A 152 -5.85 14.87 -5.62
N LEU A 153 -5.03 13.90 -5.21
CA LEU A 153 -3.79 13.53 -5.90
C LEU A 153 -4.01 12.51 -7.03
N THR A 154 -5.09 11.72 -6.98
CA THR A 154 -5.36 10.66 -7.98
C THR A 154 -5.36 11.19 -9.41
N GLY A 155 -5.96 12.35 -9.67
CA GLY A 155 -5.99 12.97 -11.00
C GLY A 155 -4.60 13.24 -11.58
N TRP A 156 -3.64 13.62 -10.72
CA TRP A 156 -2.26 13.82 -11.16
C TRP A 156 -1.59 12.49 -11.52
N TYR A 157 -1.76 11.47 -10.68
CA TYR A 157 -1.16 10.14 -10.90
C TYR A 157 -1.74 9.48 -12.15
N THR A 158 -3.06 9.51 -12.35
CA THR A 158 -3.68 9.01 -13.59
C THR A 158 -3.13 9.75 -14.81
N ALA A 159 -3.11 11.09 -14.79
CA ALA A 159 -2.69 11.88 -15.94
C ALA A 159 -1.18 11.87 -16.24
N LYS A 160 -0.32 11.59 -15.25
CA LYS A 160 1.15 11.74 -15.37
C LYS A 160 1.94 10.45 -15.17
N THR A 161 1.37 9.46 -14.53
CA THR A 161 2.01 8.16 -14.33
C THR A 161 1.22 7.01 -14.94
N GLY A 162 -0.03 7.22 -15.35
CA GLY A 162 -0.89 6.17 -15.90
C GLY A 162 -1.45 5.21 -14.85
N ILE A 163 -1.38 5.56 -13.56
CA ILE A 163 -2.02 4.75 -12.51
C ILE A 163 -3.53 4.96 -12.58
N ASP A 164 -4.26 3.88 -12.79
CA ASP A 164 -5.71 3.86 -12.91
C ASP A 164 -6.39 2.90 -11.91
N ASN A 165 -5.62 2.27 -11.02
CA ASN A 165 -6.09 1.20 -10.15
C ASN A 165 -5.63 1.32 -8.70
N SER A 166 -5.70 2.52 -8.15
CA SER A 166 -5.27 2.83 -6.78
C SER A 166 -6.40 2.63 -5.77
N ALA A 167 -6.08 2.02 -4.62
CA ALA A 167 -6.97 1.75 -3.51
C ALA A 167 -6.27 2.03 -2.16
N PRO A 168 -6.67 3.06 -1.38
CA PRO A 168 -6.20 3.24 -0.01
C PRO A 168 -6.76 2.17 0.92
N LEU A 169 -5.89 1.56 1.70
CA LEU A 169 -6.19 0.70 2.84
C LEU A 169 -6.13 1.57 4.09
N ARG A 170 -7.29 2.09 4.53
CA ARG A 170 -7.36 2.99 5.69
C ARG A 170 -7.38 2.18 6.97
N SER A 171 -6.51 2.53 7.92
CA SER A 171 -6.44 1.86 9.22
C SER A 171 -7.75 2.07 9.98
N VAL A 172 -8.38 0.98 10.43
CA VAL A 172 -9.61 1.03 11.25
C VAL A 172 -9.29 1.65 12.61
N ASP A 173 -8.23 1.19 13.26
CA ASP A 173 -7.76 1.71 14.55
C ASP A 173 -6.70 2.79 14.38
N ASP A 174 -6.34 3.45 15.49
CA ASP A 174 -5.22 4.38 15.55
C ASP A 174 -3.89 3.64 15.40
N GLY A 175 -3.49 3.47 14.15
CA GLY A 175 -2.25 2.82 13.76
C GLY A 175 -1.12 3.81 13.46
N ARG A 176 0.09 3.24 13.30
CA ARG A 176 1.30 3.97 12.85
C ARG A 176 1.09 4.74 11.55
N PHE A 177 0.23 4.22 10.66
CA PHE A 177 -0.12 4.83 9.39
C PHE A 177 -1.61 5.11 9.35
N ALA A 178 -1.98 6.26 8.81
CA ALA A 178 -3.38 6.60 8.59
C ALA A 178 -4.01 5.70 7.52
N PHE A 179 -3.24 5.43 6.47
CA PHE A 179 -3.60 4.48 5.42
C PHE A 179 -2.35 4.05 4.63
N VAL A 180 -2.48 2.94 3.91
CA VAL A 180 -1.49 2.49 2.91
C VAL A 180 -2.15 2.51 1.54
N ASN A 181 -1.65 3.35 0.64
CA ASN A 181 -2.15 3.33 -0.73
C ASN A 181 -1.55 2.15 -1.49
N TYR A 182 -2.43 1.27 -1.96
CA TYR A 182 -2.11 0.08 -2.71
C TYR A 182 -2.48 0.28 -4.20
N ALA A 183 -1.51 0.11 -5.10
CA ALA A 183 -1.72 0.30 -6.54
C ALA A 183 -0.75 -0.56 -7.36
N ARG A 184 -1.17 -1.00 -8.54
CA ARG A 184 -0.23 -1.60 -9.51
C ARG A 184 0.41 -0.49 -10.33
N LEU A 185 1.69 -0.65 -10.62
CA LEU A 185 2.40 0.25 -11.52
C LEU A 185 2.19 -0.18 -12.97
N PRO A 186 2.04 0.77 -13.92
CA PRO A 186 2.01 0.45 -15.35
C PRO A 186 3.39 0.04 -15.91
N GLY A 187 4.43 -0.04 -15.06
CA GLY A 187 5.78 -0.42 -15.42
C GLY A 187 6.60 -0.80 -14.18
N GLY A 188 7.94 -0.83 -14.31
CA GLY A 188 8.83 -1.23 -13.21
C GLY A 188 8.99 -0.18 -12.10
N ALA A 189 9.50 -0.62 -10.94
CA ALA A 189 9.75 0.22 -9.78
C ALA A 189 10.67 1.43 -10.08
N VAL A 190 11.83 1.19 -10.68
CA VAL A 190 12.82 2.25 -10.98
C VAL A 190 12.29 3.26 -12.01
N PRO A 191 11.76 2.85 -13.19
CA PRO A 191 11.16 3.79 -14.13
C PRO A 191 10.06 4.65 -13.51
N PHE A 192 9.22 4.07 -12.65
CA PHE A 192 8.16 4.81 -11.96
C PHE A 192 8.70 5.87 -11.00
N MET A 193 9.72 5.54 -10.20
CA MET A 193 10.36 6.50 -9.28
C MET A 193 11.05 7.63 -10.05
N VAL A 194 11.80 7.31 -11.10
CA VAL A 194 12.45 8.34 -11.96
C VAL A 194 11.41 9.22 -12.64
N ASN A 195 10.35 8.64 -13.20
CA ASN A 195 9.29 9.37 -13.90
C ASN A 195 8.60 10.39 -13.00
N GLN A 196 8.30 10.08 -11.75
CA GLN A 196 7.67 11.05 -10.85
C GLN A 196 8.66 12.10 -10.33
N LEU A 197 9.88 11.70 -9.95
CA LEU A 197 10.85 12.60 -9.31
C LEU A 197 11.44 13.62 -10.29
N THR A 198 11.51 13.30 -11.58
CA THR A 198 11.99 14.23 -12.61
C THR A 198 10.92 15.25 -13.03
N ARG A 199 9.67 15.13 -12.55
CA ARG A 199 8.56 16.00 -12.95
C ARG A 199 8.45 17.21 -12.03
N PRO A 200 8.61 18.45 -12.55
CA PRO A 200 8.40 19.65 -11.73
C PRO A 200 7.00 19.76 -11.12
N SER A 201 5.99 19.16 -11.77
CA SER A 201 4.62 19.11 -11.24
C SER A 201 4.48 18.17 -10.04
N PHE A 202 5.29 17.11 -9.93
CA PHE A 202 5.31 16.27 -8.72
C PHE A 202 5.69 17.09 -7.49
N HIS A 203 6.72 17.92 -7.59
CA HIS A 203 7.14 18.78 -6.48
C HIS A 203 6.14 19.90 -6.18
N ARG A 204 5.68 20.61 -7.22
CA ARG A 204 4.82 21.80 -7.05
C ARG A 204 3.37 21.46 -6.71
N PHE A 205 2.91 20.27 -7.08
CA PHE A 205 1.54 19.81 -6.83
C PHE A 205 1.53 18.73 -5.75
N VAL A 206 2.06 17.53 -6.02
CA VAL A 206 1.94 16.36 -5.12
C VAL A 206 2.61 16.61 -3.77
N ARG A 207 3.92 16.90 -3.76
CA ARG A 207 4.66 17.15 -2.51
C ARG A 207 4.14 18.36 -1.75
N LYS A 208 3.71 19.41 -2.48
CA LYS A 208 3.12 20.61 -1.86
C LYS A 208 1.81 20.28 -1.13
N GLN A 209 0.91 19.51 -1.74
CA GLN A 209 -0.35 19.11 -1.12
C GLN A 209 -0.13 18.19 0.08
N ILE A 210 0.74 17.18 -0.05
CA ILE A 210 1.12 16.29 1.06
C ILE A 210 1.64 17.12 2.25
N LYS A 211 2.61 18.01 2.01
CA LYS A 211 3.18 18.86 3.07
C LYS A 211 2.15 19.83 3.67
N ALA A 212 1.32 20.47 2.84
CA ALA A 212 0.33 21.44 3.30
C ALA A 212 -0.72 20.84 4.23
N ASN A 213 -0.95 19.52 4.12
CA ASN A 213 -1.88 18.78 4.97
C ASN A 213 -1.16 17.98 6.08
N GLY A 214 0.12 18.26 6.33
CA GLY A 214 0.89 17.61 7.39
C GLY A 214 1.08 16.10 7.19
N MET A 215 0.96 15.62 5.95
CA MET A 215 1.12 14.21 5.62
C MET A 215 2.57 13.89 5.25
N VAL A 216 2.94 12.62 5.37
CA VAL A 216 4.20 12.07 4.83
C VAL A 216 3.88 10.83 4.02
N ALA A 217 4.48 10.70 2.84
CA ALA A 217 4.38 9.53 1.97
C ALA A 217 5.67 8.70 2.07
N LEU A 218 5.53 7.41 2.36
CA LEU A 218 6.62 6.47 2.60
C LEU A 218 6.41 5.21 1.72
N PRO A 219 6.82 5.28 0.44
CA PRO A 219 6.59 4.22 -0.53
C PRO A 219 7.48 2.99 -0.31
N ILE A 220 6.92 1.81 -0.56
CA ILE A 220 7.62 0.55 -0.78
C ILE A 220 7.10 -0.04 -2.10
N LEU A 221 8.02 -0.50 -2.95
CA LEU A 221 7.71 -1.08 -4.24
C LEU A 221 8.01 -2.56 -4.20
N CYS A 222 7.06 -3.37 -4.66
CA CYS A 222 7.03 -4.81 -4.36
C CYS A 222 6.61 -5.60 -5.58
N ARG A 223 6.92 -6.89 -5.60
CA ARG A 223 6.37 -7.86 -6.55
C ARG A 223 5.61 -8.94 -5.79
N PRO A 224 4.54 -9.51 -6.36
CA PRO A 224 3.91 -10.69 -5.79
C PRO A 224 4.88 -11.88 -5.86
N VAL A 225 4.78 -12.78 -4.87
CA VAL A 225 5.48 -14.08 -4.84
C VAL A 225 4.50 -15.20 -5.16
#